data_AF-A0A7C4I8E8-F1
#
_entry.id   AF-A0A7C4I8E8-F1
#
_cell.length_a   1.000
_cell.length_b   1.000
_cell.length_c   1.000
_cell.angle_alpha   90.00
_cell.angle_beta   90.00
_cell.angle_gamma   90.00
#
_symmetry.space_group_name_H-M   'P 1'
#
loop_
_entity.id
_entity.type
_entity.pdbx_description
1 polymer ?
#
loop_
_entity_poly.entity_id
_entity_poly.type
_entity_poly.pdbx_seq_one_letter_code
_entity_poly.pdbx_strand_id
1 'polypeptide(L)'
;PASDAVFYIATRTPTTSEEWAVLQGQTLMLAESANLLMMPDRAKDGDQWMRDALLMLEAAEAAYRAAKERDVAGVEATSDALYESCVTCHEHYRPDYGRGG
;
A
#
# COMPACT_ATOMS: atom_id res chain seq x y z
N PRO A 1 -1.91 -3.60 -8.89
CA PRO A 1 -2.49 -2.46 -9.65
C PRO A 1 -1.96 -1.07 -9.26
N ALA A 2 -2.04 -0.63 -8.00
CA ALA A 2 -1.38 0.61 -7.52
C ALA A 2 -0.13 0.31 -6.66
N SER A 3 -0.21 -0.74 -5.83
CA SER A 3 0.90 -1.26 -5.01
C SER A 3 2.11 -1.71 -5.83
N ASP A 4 1.91 -2.14 -7.08
CA ASP A 4 2.97 -2.52 -8.01
C ASP A 4 4.01 -1.40 -8.18
N ALA A 5 3.59 -0.14 -8.09
CA ALA A 5 4.48 1.01 -8.20
C ALA A 5 5.47 1.09 -7.03
N VAL A 6 5.07 0.63 -5.84
CA VAL A 6 5.94 0.50 -4.66
C VAL A 6 6.85 -0.72 -4.83
N PHE A 7 6.28 -1.89 -5.10
CA PHE A 7 7.03 -3.16 -5.15
C PHE A 7 8.06 -3.24 -6.28
N TYR A 8 7.85 -2.52 -7.38
CA TYR A 8 8.76 -2.54 -8.53
C TYR A 8 9.60 -1.26 -8.65
N ILE A 9 9.63 -0.39 -7.64
CA ILE A 9 10.28 0.93 -7.73
C ILE A 9 11.76 0.85 -8.16
N ALA A 10 12.49 -0.17 -7.71
CA ALA A 10 13.90 -0.39 -8.06
C ALA A 10 14.13 -0.82 -9.52
N THR A 11 13.13 -1.45 -10.16
CA THR A 11 13.22 -1.93 -11.56
C THR A 11 12.44 -1.04 -12.54
N ARG A 12 11.58 -0.16 -12.03
CA ARG A 12 10.72 0.76 -12.79
C ARG A 12 10.82 2.19 -12.22
N THR A 13 12.05 2.64 -11.98
CA THR A 13 12.31 3.94 -11.37
C THR A 13 11.83 5.08 -12.28
N PRO A 14 10.98 6.00 -11.80
CA PRO A 14 10.57 7.17 -12.54
C PRO A 14 11.76 8.07 -12.91
N THR A 15 11.80 8.50 -14.16
CA THR A 15 12.87 9.36 -14.70
C THR A 15 12.37 10.77 -15.01
N THR A 16 11.06 10.94 -15.18
CA THR A 16 10.44 12.24 -15.47
C THR A 16 9.58 12.74 -14.31
N SER A 17 9.35 14.05 -14.27
CA SER A 17 8.45 14.65 -13.26
C SER A 17 7.02 14.12 -13.34
N GLU A 18 6.56 13.77 -14.54
CA GLU A 18 5.23 13.19 -14.75
C GLU A 18 5.15 11.77 -14.17
N GLU A 19 6.14 10.92 -14.43
CA GLU A 19 6.20 9.57 -13.85
C GLU A 19 6.29 9.62 -12.31
N TRP A 20 7.03 10.57 -11.74
CA TRP A 20 7.05 10.80 -10.29
C TRP A 20 5.68 11.24 -9.76
N ALA A 21 4.95 12.09 -10.50
CA ALA A 21 3.60 12.49 -10.12
C ALA A 21 2.61 11.31 -10.18
N VAL A 22 2.77 10.39 -11.14
CA VAL A 22 1.99 9.15 -11.20
C VAL A 22 2.26 8.27 -9.97
N LEU A 23 3.53 8.08 -9.57
CA LEU A 23 3.87 7.31 -8.36
C LEU A 23 3.28 7.95 -7.09
N GLN A 24 3.33 9.28 -6.99
CA GLN A 24 2.68 10.02 -5.90
C GLN A 24 1.16 9.79 -5.87
N GLY A 25 0.50 9.82 -7.04
CA GLY A 25 -0.93 9.50 -7.13
C GLY A 25 -1.24 8.06 -6.71
N GLN A 26 -0.42 7.10 -7.12
CA GLN A 26 -0.61 5.68 -6.77
C GLN A 26 -0.45 5.40 -5.28
N THR A 27 0.56 6.00 -4.65
CA THR A 27 0.79 5.88 -3.20
C THR A 27 -0.30 6.60 -2.39
N LEU A 28 -0.78 7.76 -2.85
CA LEU A 28 -1.92 8.44 -2.24
C LEU A 28 -3.21 7.60 -2.33
N MET A 29 -3.51 7.03 -3.50
CA MET A 29 -4.68 6.15 -3.67
C MET A 29 -4.65 4.93 -2.73
N LEU A 30 -3.46 4.39 -2.42
CA LEU A 30 -3.32 3.31 -1.43
C LEU A 30 -3.68 3.81 -0.03
N ALA A 31 -3.16 4.97 0.38
CA ALA A 31 -3.48 5.55 1.68
C ALA A 31 -4.98 5.86 1.83
N GLU A 32 -5.62 6.43 0.79
CA GLU A 32 -7.06 6.68 0.77
C GLU A 32 -7.88 5.38 0.83
N SER A 33 -7.42 4.33 0.15
CA SER A 33 -8.06 3.01 0.21
C SER A 33 -8.01 2.43 1.62
N ALA A 34 -6.87 2.55 2.31
CA ALA A 34 -6.71 2.11 3.69
C ALA A 34 -7.67 2.86 4.65
N ASN A 35 -7.81 4.18 4.48
CA ASN A 35 -8.78 4.97 5.24
C ASN A 35 -10.23 4.51 5.00
N LEU A 36 -10.60 4.20 3.74
CA LEU A 36 -11.92 3.69 3.42
C LEU A 36 -12.21 2.33 4.07
N LEU A 37 -11.20 1.46 4.18
CA LEU A 37 -11.34 0.17 4.86
C LEU A 37 -11.63 0.34 6.36
N MET A 38 -11.12 1.41 6.98
CA MET A 38 -11.30 1.71 8.40
C MET A 38 -12.63 2.42 8.73
N MET A 39 -13.45 2.77 7.73
CA MET A 39 -14.75 3.39 7.99
C MET A 39 -15.72 2.42 8.70
N PRO A 40 -16.64 2.92 9.55
CA PRO A 40 -17.54 2.07 10.34
C PRO A 40 -18.41 1.09 9.53
N ASP A 41 -18.78 1.45 8.29
CA ASP A 41 -19.57 0.61 7.38
C ASP A 41 -18.74 -0.44 6.63
N ARG A 42 -17.41 -0.36 6.70
CA ARG A 42 -16.47 -1.26 5.99
C ARG A 42 -15.69 -2.17 6.92
N ALA A 43 -15.40 -1.70 8.13
CA ALA A 43 -14.69 -2.47 9.14
C ALA A 43 -15.42 -3.79 9.47
N LYS A 44 -14.68 -4.90 9.53
CA LYS A 44 -15.27 -6.25 9.72
C LYS A 44 -15.46 -6.63 11.18
N ASP A 45 -14.42 -6.52 11.98
CA ASP A 45 -14.42 -6.99 13.39
C ASP A 45 -13.85 -5.96 14.36
N GLY A 46 -13.38 -4.81 13.87
CA GLY A 46 -12.78 -3.75 14.68
C GLY A 46 -11.42 -4.10 15.28
N ASP A 47 -10.83 -5.24 14.92
CA ASP A 47 -9.60 -5.76 15.53
C ASP A 47 -8.50 -5.97 14.49
N GLN A 48 -8.29 -7.19 14.00
CA GLN A 48 -7.23 -7.50 13.04
C GLN A 48 -7.42 -6.74 11.71
N TRP A 49 -8.67 -6.51 11.28
CA TRP A 49 -9.00 -5.69 10.13
C TRP A 49 -8.45 -4.26 10.28
N MET A 50 -8.64 -3.68 11.47
CA MET A 50 -8.18 -2.31 11.76
C MET A 50 -6.66 -2.24 11.84
N ARG A 51 -6.02 -3.25 12.45
CA ARG A 51 -4.55 -3.32 12.51
C ARG A 51 -3.93 -3.39 11.13
N ASP A 52 -4.41 -4.28 10.27
CA ASP A 52 -3.85 -4.44 8.93
C ASP A 52 -4.15 -3.23 8.05
N ALA A 53 -5.35 -2.65 8.14
CA ALA A 53 -5.69 -1.43 7.41
C ALA A 53 -4.85 -0.21 7.89
N LEU A 54 -4.56 -0.12 9.19
CA LEU A 54 -3.67 0.92 9.72
C LEU A 54 -2.23 0.73 9.22
N LEU A 55 -1.71 -0.51 9.24
CA LEU A 55 -0.39 -0.82 8.70
C LEU A 55 -0.29 -0.44 7.20
N MET A 56 -1.32 -0.76 6.42
CA MET A 56 -1.41 -0.35 5.02
C MET A 56 -1.39 1.18 4.86
N LEU A 57 -2.13 1.92 5.70
CA LEU A 57 -2.15 3.37 5.68
C LEU A 57 -0.75 3.95 5.97
N GLU A 58 -0.12 3.53 7.06
CA GLU A 58 1.18 4.04 7.50
C GLU A 58 2.26 3.79 6.44
N ALA A 59 2.30 2.60 5.85
CA ALA A 59 3.22 2.25 4.77
C ALA A 59 2.95 3.09 3.51
N ALA A 60 1.69 3.28 3.12
CA ALA A 60 1.32 4.07 1.94
C ALA A 60 1.64 5.57 2.13
N GLU A 61 1.42 6.13 3.31
CA GLU A 61 1.79 7.52 3.63
C GLU A 61 3.30 7.73 3.64
N ALA A 62 4.07 6.75 4.12
CA ALA A 62 5.53 6.78 4.04
C ALA A 62 5.99 6.72 2.57
N ALA A 63 5.40 5.83 1.77
CA ALA A 63 5.71 5.72 0.34
C ALA A 63 5.36 7.01 -0.43
N TYR A 64 4.23 7.64 -0.10
CA TYR A 64 3.82 8.92 -0.69
C TYR A 64 4.82 10.04 -0.37
N ARG A 65 5.30 10.13 0.88
CA ARG A 65 6.33 11.09 1.28
C ARG A 65 7.64 10.86 0.52
N ALA A 66 8.13 9.63 0.47
CA ALA A 66 9.33 9.27 -0.27
C ALA A 66 9.18 9.56 -1.79
N ALA A 67 8.01 9.27 -2.37
CA ALA A 67 7.71 9.59 -3.77
C ALA A 67 7.69 11.10 -4.07
N LYS A 68 7.29 11.94 -3.10
CA LYS A 68 7.41 13.41 -3.21
C LYS A 68 8.86 13.88 -3.19
N GLU A 69 9.68 13.22 -2.39
CA GLU A 69 11.11 13.51 -2.24
C GLU A 69 11.97 12.87 -3.34
N ARG A 70 11.36 12.05 -4.20
CA ARG A 70 12.02 11.24 -5.22
C ARG A 70 13.03 10.25 -4.65
N ASP A 71 12.77 9.77 -3.44
CA ASP A 71 13.59 8.82 -2.72
C ASP A 71 13.19 7.38 -3.07
N VAL A 72 13.90 6.79 -4.03
CA VAL A 72 13.68 5.40 -4.47
C VAL A 72 13.88 4.42 -3.32
N ALA A 73 14.93 4.59 -2.52
CA ALA A 73 15.24 3.71 -1.41
C ALA A 73 14.18 3.84 -0.30
N GLY A 74 13.71 5.07 -0.05
CA GLY A 74 12.62 5.35 0.86
C GLY A 74 11.30 4.68 0.45
N VAL A 75 10.96 4.70 -0.84
CA VAL A 75 9.78 3.96 -1.34
C VAL A 75 9.99 2.46 -1.20
N GLU A 76 11.15 1.94 -1.61
CA GLU A 76 11.46 0.51 -1.55
C GLU A 76 11.36 -0.04 -0.12
N ALA A 77 11.85 0.71 0.87
CA ALA A 77 11.80 0.36 2.28
C ALA A 77 10.38 0.17 2.85
N THR A 78 9.33 0.67 2.18
CA THR A 78 7.93 0.46 2.59
C THR A 78 7.33 -0.85 2.09
N SER A 79 8.03 -1.56 1.20
CA SER A 79 7.50 -2.74 0.50
C SER A 79 7.12 -3.86 1.46
N ASP A 80 7.97 -4.17 2.44
CA ASP A 80 7.73 -5.28 3.37
C ASP A 80 6.48 -5.05 4.23
N ALA A 81 6.34 -3.85 4.80
CA ALA A 81 5.16 -3.49 5.60
C ALA A 81 3.87 -3.48 4.76
N LEU A 82 3.94 -2.95 3.53
CA LEU A 82 2.79 -2.96 2.62
C LEU A 82 2.43 -4.41 2.22
N TYR A 83 3.42 -5.26 1.95
CA TYR A 83 3.21 -6.67 1.64
C TYR A 83 2.59 -7.41 2.82
N GLU A 84 3.13 -7.23 4.03
CA GLU A 84 2.61 -7.80 5.27
C GLU A 84 1.14 -7.45 5.45
N SER A 85 0.78 -6.15 5.42
CA SER A 85 -0.62 -5.72 5.57
C SER A 85 -1.58 -6.36 4.56
N CYS A 86 -1.11 -6.56 3.32
CA CYS A 86 -1.91 -7.17 2.27
C CYS A 86 -2.11 -8.68 2.49
N VAL A 87 -1.05 -9.38 2.92
CA VAL A 87 -1.08 -10.83 3.12
C VAL A 87 -1.90 -11.16 4.36
N THR A 88 -1.58 -10.55 5.50
CA THR A 88 -2.25 -10.83 6.77
C THR A 88 -3.74 -10.54 6.68
N CYS A 89 -4.14 -9.40 6.11
CA CYS A 89 -5.55 -9.06 5.95
C CYS A 89 -6.28 -10.07 5.06
N HIS A 90 -5.70 -10.43 3.90
CA HIS A 90 -6.37 -11.37 3.01
C HIS A 90 -6.42 -12.79 3.55
N GLU A 91 -5.41 -13.25 4.29
CA GLU A 91 -5.44 -14.55 4.96
C GLU A 91 -6.60 -14.65 5.96
N HIS A 92 -6.91 -13.56 6.68
CA HIS A 92 -7.97 -13.53 7.67
C HIS A 92 -9.37 -13.32 7.06
N TYR A 93 -9.48 -12.45 6.05
CA TYR A 93 -10.79 -11.93 5.61
C TYR A 93 -11.18 -12.26 4.16
N ARG A 94 -10.28 -12.86 3.37
CA ARG A 94 -10.58 -13.27 2.00
C ARG A 94 -10.63 -14.81 1.92
N PRO A 95 -11.83 -15.40 1.80
CA PRO A 95 -11.96 -16.83 1.53
C PRO A 95 -11.13 -17.22 0.30
N ASP A 96 -10.49 -18.39 0.36
CA ASP A 96 -9.66 -18.97 -0.70
C ASP A 96 -8.37 -18.20 -1.06
N TYR A 97 -7.93 -17.24 -0.22
CA TYR A 97 -6.63 -16.60 -0.41
C TYR A 97 -5.47 -17.62 -0.38
N GLY A 98 -4.53 -17.50 -1.33
CA GLY A 98 -3.39 -18.41 -1.47
C GLY A 98 -3.69 -19.76 -2.15
N ARG A 99 -4.96 -20.08 -2.41
CA ARG A 99 -5.34 -21.23 -3.25
C ARG A 99 -5.36 -20.76 -4.69
N GLY A 100 -4.24 -20.94 -5.39
CA GLY A 100 -4.12 -20.59 -6.82
C GLY A 100 -5.31 -21.09 -7.63
N GLY A 101 -5.98 -20.16 -8.32
CA GLY A 101 -6.98 -20.47 -9.34
C GLY A 101 -6.34 -20.83 -10.66
#